data_AF-A0A2W3Z668-F1
#
_entry.id   AF-A0A2W3Z668-F1
#
_cell.length_a   1.000
_cell.length_b   1.000
_cell.length_c   1.000
_cell.angle_alpha   90.00
_cell.angle_beta   90.00
_cell.angle_gamma   90.00
#
_symmetry.space_group_name_H-M   'P 1'
#
loop_
_entity.id
_entity.type
_entity.pdbx_description
1 polymer ?
#
loop_
_entity_poly.entity_id
_entity_poly.type
_entity_poly.pdbx_seq_one_letter_code
_entity_poly.pdbx_strand_id
1 'polypeptide(L)'
;MNNETIIALLNNKVKKQLQTIAFENISEMNGDTSTLSYEYLQEKLLVRGEGGLCYDLNTWFYHKLKALNFEVKLVTGTIYDQEKSEWFAISHTHVLIVLKLEGKHYLVDIGCGKNSPEEIVEISATAGGDNYRVQLVDNEHHYLKFDGEKWQTIYKFSLSTPELTFEELTEIKKTITMDGRSPFNKKYVSFKRHETGYFLLTEKNLSVTSNGETTKYPLEPGQLDKVRGLI
;
A
#
# COMPACT_ATOMS: atom_id res chain seq x y z
N MET A 1 -10.41 11.51 -24.69
CA MET A 1 -9.85 10.18 -24.37
C MET A 1 -10.96 9.40 -23.69
N ASN A 2 -11.21 8.14 -24.07
CA ASN A 2 -12.28 7.34 -23.44
C ASN A 2 -11.81 6.77 -22.08
N ASN A 3 -12.74 6.29 -21.26
CA ASN A 3 -12.43 5.74 -19.93
C ASN A 3 -11.47 4.56 -19.97
N GLU A 4 -11.64 3.67 -20.92
CA GLU A 4 -10.78 2.49 -21.06
C GLU A 4 -9.32 2.91 -21.20
N THR A 5 -9.04 3.96 -21.97
CA THR A 5 -7.69 4.52 -22.10
C THR A 5 -7.21 5.15 -20.79
N ILE A 6 -8.07 5.88 -20.07
CA ILE A 6 -7.71 6.49 -18.78
C ILE A 6 -7.38 5.41 -17.74
N ILE A 7 -8.21 4.36 -17.66
CA ILE A 7 -8.02 3.22 -16.76
C ILE A 7 -6.71 2.51 -17.09
N ALA A 8 -6.44 2.24 -18.37
CA ALA A 8 -5.18 1.62 -18.80
C ALA A 8 -3.96 2.47 -18.42
N LEU A 9 -4.04 3.80 -18.55
CA LEU A 9 -2.98 4.72 -18.12
C LEU A 9 -2.81 4.72 -16.61
N LEU A 10 -3.90 4.72 -15.83
CA LEU A 10 -3.85 4.64 -14.37
C LEU A 10 -3.23 3.31 -13.91
N ASN A 11 -3.61 2.19 -14.51
CA ASN A 11 -3.02 0.88 -14.23
C ASN A 11 -1.51 0.88 -14.52
N ASN A 12 -1.09 1.49 -15.64
CA ASN A 12 0.34 1.65 -15.93
C ASN A 12 1.07 2.49 -14.88
N LYS A 13 0.44 3.55 -14.37
CA LYS A 13 1.01 4.39 -13.31
C LYS A 13 1.11 3.66 -11.98
N VAL A 14 0.08 2.90 -11.60
CA VAL A 14 0.08 2.04 -10.41
C VAL A 14 1.22 1.03 -10.49
N LYS A 15 1.30 0.27 -11.59
CA LYS A 15 2.36 -0.73 -11.79
C LYS A 15 3.76 -0.12 -11.71
N LYS A 16 3.99 1.01 -12.40
CA LYS A 16 5.29 1.70 -12.35
C LYS A 16 5.62 2.20 -10.94
N GLN A 17 4.64 2.70 -10.21
CA GLN A 17 4.84 3.20 -8.85
C GLN A 17 5.26 2.08 -7.89
N LEU A 18 4.60 0.91 -7.97
CA LEU A 18 4.96 -0.31 -7.23
C LEU A 18 6.37 -0.83 -7.57
N GLN A 19 6.87 -0.54 -8.78
CA GLN A 19 8.20 -0.89 -9.23
C GLN A 19 9.27 0.16 -8.90
N THR A 20 8.85 1.39 -8.56
CA THR A 20 9.77 2.51 -8.36
C THR A 20 10.07 2.72 -6.88
N ILE A 21 9.04 2.74 -6.04
CA ILE A 21 9.17 3.04 -4.61
C ILE A 21 8.77 1.80 -3.81
N ALA A 22 9.66 1.35 -2.92
CA ALA A 22 9.42 0.18 -2.09
C ALA A 22 8.35 0.46 -1.02
N PHE A 23 7.59 -0.57 -0.69
CA PHE A 23 6.91 -0.64 0.60
C PHE A 23 7.94 -1.02 1.66
N GLU A 24 8.22 -0.16 2.64
CA GLU A 24 9.16 -0.48 3.71
C GLU A 24 8.85 0.25 5.01
N ASN A 25 9.38 -0.28 6.12
CA ASN A 25 9.16 0.26 7.46
C ASN A 25 10.41 0.86 8.14
N ILE A 26 11.39 1.37 7.38
CA ILE A 26 12.65 1.86 7.96
C ILE A 26 12.44 3.04 8.92
N SER A 27 11.51 3.94 8.62
CA SER A 27 11.16 5.07 9.48
C SER A 27 10.60 4.59 10.82
N GLU A 28 9.77 3.55 10.81
CA GLU A 28 9.12 3.00 12.01
C GLU A 28 10.13 2.26 12.87
N MET A 29 11.07 1.54 12.23
CA MET A 29 12.21 0.91 12.92
C MET A 29 13.11 1.95 13.61
N ASN A 30 13.20 3.17 13.05
CA ASN A 30 13.92 4.29 13.65
C ASN A 30 13.07 5.12 14.64
N GLY A 31 11.81 4.75 14.87
CA GLY A 31 10.92 5.47 15.77
C GLY A 31 10.49 6.85 15.26
N ASP A 32 10.55 7.09 13.95
CA ASP A 32 10.18 8.38 13.38
C ASP A 32 8.67 8.63 13.51
N THR A 33 8.33 9.70 14.22
CA THR A 33 6.96 10.18 14.46
C THR A 33 6.75 11.60 13.94
N SER A 34 7.65 12.08 13.07
CA SER A 34 7.58 13.39 12.45
C SER A 34 6.22 13.59 11.75
N THR A 35 5.69 14.80 11.84
CA THR A 35 4.45 15.20 11.19
C THR A 35 4.49 14.92 9.70
N LEU A 36 3.43 14.29 9.21
CA LEU A 36 3.29 14.00 7.80
C LEU A 36 2.84 15.28 7.08
N SER A 37 3.59 15.68 6.06
CA SER A 37 3.28 16.80 5.18
C SER A 37 3.73 16.46 3.76
N TYR A 38 3.33 17.28 2.79
CA TYR A 38 3.80 17.10 1.42
C TYR A 38 5.34 17.21 1.33
N GLU A 39 5.94 18.18 2.03
CA GLU A 39 7.38 18.41 2.07
C GLU A 39 8.11 17.23 2.72
N TYR A 40 7.55 16.68 3.81
CA TYR A 40 8.09 15.48 4.44
C TYR A 40 8.10 14.29 3.46
N LEU A 41 7.01 14.08 2.71
CA LEU A 41 6.93 12.99 1.72
C LEU A 41 7.91 13.20 0.57
N GLN A 42 8.07 14.44 0.09
CA GLN A 42 9.05 14.75 -0.95
C GLN A 42 10.48 14.46 -0.47
N GLU A 43 10.84 14.94 0.70
CA GLU A 43 12.17 14.71 1.29
C GLU A 43 12.42 13.21 1.48
N LYS A 44 11.46 12.50 2.08
CA LYS A 44 11.56 11.06 2.33
C LYS A 44 11.71 10.25 1.04
N LEU A 45 10.77 10.41 0.12
CA LEU A 45 10.64 9.52 -1.03
C LEU A 45 11.56 9.91 -2.20
N LEU A 46 11.86 11.19 -2.38
CA LEU A 46 12.62 11.68 -3.54
C LEU A 46 14.06 12.05 -3.21
N VAL A 47 14.30 12.67 -2.06
CA VAL A 47 15.64 13.16 -1.68
C VAL A 47 16.43 12.05 -1.00
N ARG A 48 15.85 11.41 0.02
CA ARG A 48 16.50 10.29 0.73
C ARG A 48 16.38 8.96 0.00
N GLY A 49 15.47 8.86 -0.97
CA GLY A 49 15.24 7.63 -1.75
C GLY A 49 14.68 6.49 -0.89
N GLU A 50 14.02 6.81 0.22
CA GLU A 50 13.35 5.83 1.07
C GLU A 50 12.03 5.39 0.42
N GLY A 51 11.58 4.18 0.77
CA GLY A 51 10.21 3.75 0.57
C GLY A 51 9.28 4.28 1.66
N GLY A 52 8.17 3.58 1.91
CA GLY A 52 7.28 3.93 3.02
C GLY A 52 6.14 2.94 3.22
N LEU A 53 5.28 3.23 4.19
CA LEU A 53 4.07 2.45 4.47
C LEU A 53 2.86 3.04 3.75
N CYS A 54 1.66 2.48 3.97
CA CYS A 54 0.45 2.86 3.25
C CYS A 54 0.13 4.36 3.35
N TYR A 55 0.31 4.96 4.52
CA TYR A 55 0.07 6.40 4.72
C TYR A 55 1.11 7.29 4.04
N ASP A 56 2.32 6.80 3.74
CA ASP A 56 3.30 7.54 2.94
C ASP A 56 2.98 7.39 1.44
N LEU A 57 2.87 6.14 1.00
CA LEU A 57 2.76 5.79 -0.42
C LEU A 57 1.43 6.25 -1.01
N ASN A 58 0.31 5.95 -0.35
CA ASN A 58 -1.01 6.33 -0.87
C ASN A 58 -1.24 7.85 -0.75
N THR A 59 -0.71 8.52 0.27
CA THR A 59 -0.78 10.00 0.33
C THR A 59 0.03 10.64 -0.79
N TRP A 60 1.24 10.12 -1.05
CA TRP A 60 2.07 10.59 -2.16
C TRP A 60 1.37 10.42 -3.52
N PHE A 61 0.78 9.25 -3.77
CA PHE A 61 0.08 8.98 -5.02
C PHE A 61 -1.25 9.75 -5.13
N TYR A 62 -1.95 9.96 -4.02
CA TYR A 62 -3.12 10.84 -3.94
C TYR A 62 -2.78 12.25 -4.44
N HIS A 63 -1.70 12.86 -3.97
CA HIS A 63 -1.32 14.20 -4.42
C HIS A 63 -0.96 14.24 -5.91
N LYS A 64 -0.33 13.18 -6.44
CA LYS A 64 -0.10 13.06 -7.90
C LYS A 64 -1.42 13.03 -8.68
N LEU A 65 -2.40 12.26 -8.22
CA LEU A 65 -3.72 12.17 -8.88
C LEU A 65 -4.50 13.48 -8.76
N LYS A 66 -4.50 14.13 -7.59
CA LYS A 66 -5.10 15.46 -7.39
C LYS A 66 -4.49 16.51 -8.31
N ALA A 67 -3.17 16.53 -8.46
CA ALA A 67 -2.48 17.45 -9.37
C ALA A 67 -2.85 17.24 -10.85
N LEU A 68 -3.32 16.04 -11.20
CA LEU A 68 -3.87 15.71 -12.52
C LEU A 68 -5.39 15.96 -12.64
N ASN A 69 -6.00 16.62 -11.64
CA ASN A 69 -7.42 16.94 -11.55
C ASN A 69 -8.35 15.72 -11.47
N PHE A 70 -7.87 14.58 -10.98
CA PHE A 70 -8.76 13.47 -10.65
C PHE A 70 -9.55 13.75 -9.35
N GLU A 71 -10.82 13.34 -9.33
CA GLU A 71 -11.65 13.34 -8.12
C GLU A 71 -11.25 12.14 -7.25
N VAL A 72 -10.31 12.38 -6.32
CA VAL A 72 -9.81 11.37 -5.39
C VAL A 72 -9.97 11.83 -3.95
N LYS A 73 -10.10 10.86 -3.04
CA LYS A 73 -10.10 11.07 -1.59
C LYS A 73 -9.25 10.00 -0.89
N LEU A 74 -8.63 10.37 0.22
CA LEU A 74 -7.98 9.42 1.14
C LEU A 74 -9.00 8.89 2.16
N VAL A 75 -9.00 7.59 2.40
CA VAL A 75 -9.86 6.93 3.41
C VAL A 75 -9.06 5.95 4.25
N THR A 76 -9.58 5.59 5.42
CA THR A 76 -9.00 4.53 6.26
C THR A 76 -9.64 3.17 5.99
N GLY A 77 -8.84 2.13 6.28
CA GLY A 77 -9.24 0.75 6.29
C GLY A 77 -8.55 -0.03 7.42
N THR A 78 -8.94 -1.28 7.59
CA THR A 78 -8.38 -2.20 8.58
C THR A 78 -7.91 -3.46 7.88
N ILE A 79 -6.63 -3.80 8.03
CA ILE A 79 -6.03 -5.03 7.50
C ILE A 79 -6.58 -6.26 8.21
N TYR A 80 -6.81 -7.33 7.47
CA TYR A 80 -7.12 -8.66 7.99
C TYR A 80 -5.86 -9.52 8.04
N ASP A 81 -5.57 -10.10 9.21
CA ASP A 81 -4.52 -11.07 9.43
C ASP A 81 -5.01 -12.44 8.97
N GLN A 82 -4.54 -12.89 7.80
CA GLN A 82 -4.88 -14.20 7.26
C GLN A 82 -4.31 -15.35 8.10
N GLU A 83 -3.15 -15.18 8.73
CA GLU A 83 -2.51 -16.23 9.52
C GLU A 83 -3.26 -16.47 10.82
N LYS A 84 -3.73 -15.39 11.46
CA LYS A 84 -4.50 -15.46 12.71
C LYS A 84 -6.01 -15.51 12.51
N SER A 85 -6.48 -15.33 11.27
CA SER A 85 -7.91 -15.25 10.94
C SER A 85 -8.67 -14.18 11.73
N GLU A 86 -8.05 -13.03 11.96
CA GLU A 86 -8.63 -11.90 12.71
C GLU A 86 -8.29 -10.55 12.08
N TRP A 87 -9.01 -9.49 12.45
CA TRP A 87 -8.63 -8.13 12.07
C TRP A 87 -7.41 -7.67 12.86
N PHE A 88 -6.53 -6.88 12.24
CA PHE A 88 -5.42 -6.26 12.95
C PHE A 88 -5.94 -5.44 14.13
N ALA A 89 -5.28 -5.57 15.28
CA ALA A 89 -5.69 -4.91 16.52
C ALA A 89 -5.64 -3.37 16.45
N ILE A 90 -4.78 -2.82 15.58
CA ILE A 90 -4.72 -1.39 15.28
C ILE A 90 -5.65 -1.05 14.11
N SER A 91 -6.95 -0.95 14.39
CA SER A 91 -7.98 -0.65 13.36
C SER A 91 -7.79 0.73 12.72
N HIS A 92 -8.31 0.91 11.49
CA HIS A 92 -8.33 2.20 10.77
C HIS A 92 -6.95 2.80 10.49
N THR A 93 -5.90 1.97 10.47
CA THR A 93 -4.53 2.40 10.22
C THR A 93 -4.06 2.17 8.79
N HIS A 94 -4.84 1.47 7.95
CA HIS A 94 -4.53 1.35 6.53
C HIS A 94 -5.06 2.55 5.76
N VAL A 95 -4.21 3.30 5.07
CA VAL A 95 -4.63 4.44 4.25
C VAL A 95 -4.83 3.98 2.82
N LEU A 96 -5.92 4.39 2.18
CA LEU A 96 -6.34 3.99 0.84
C LEU A 96 -6.76 5.21 0.02
N ILE A 97 -6.74 5.09 -1.30
CA ILE A 97 -7.30 6.10 -2.21
C ILE A 97 -8.59 5.57 -2.83
N VAL A 98 -9.64 6.39 -2.79
CA VAL A 98 -10.84 6.19 -3.59
C VAL A 98 -10.85 7.22 -4.70
N LEU A 99 -10.85 6.74 -5.94
CA LEU A 99 -10.97 7.52 -7.17
C LEU A 99 -12.41 7.44 -7.67
N LYS A 100 -12.99 8.58 -8.05
CA LYS A 100 -14.26 8.62 -8.77
C LYS A 100 -14.01 8.98 -10.23
N LEU A 101 -14.56 8.17 -11.13
CA LEU A 101 -14.45 8.36 -12.57
C LEU A 101 -15.80 8.04 -13.21
N GLU A 102 -16.40 9.03 -13.88
CA GLU A 102 -17.70 8.94 -14.56
C GLU A 102 -18.81 8.25 -13.74
N GLY A 103 -18.94 8.63 -12.47
CA GLY A 103 -19.99 8.12 -11.58
C GLY A 103 -19.70 6.76 -10.91
N LYS A 104 -18.58 6.12 -11.24
CA LYS A 104 -18.08 4.91 -10.59
C LYS A 104 -16.97 5.22 -9.61
N HIS A 105 -16.79 4.34 -8.62
CA HIS A 105 -15.69 4.41 -7.67
C HIS A 105 -14.68 3.30 -7.96
N TYR A 106 -13.40 3.64 -7.83
CA TYR A 106 -12.26 2.76 -8.00
C TYR A 106 -11.39 2.85 -6.76
N LEU A 107 -10.94 1.71 -6.28
CA LEU A 107 -9.92 1.58 -5.26
C LEU A 107 -8.55 1.68 -5.91
N VAL A 108 -7.69 2.52 -5.34
CA VAL A 108 -6.28 2.62 -5.69
C VAL A 108 -5.49 2.37 -4.41
N ASP A 109 -4.64 1.35 -4.40
CA ASP A 109 -3.80 1.01 -3.25
C ASP A 109 -2.43 0.52 -3.70
N ILE A 110 -1.42 1.34 -3.47
CA ILE A 110 0.00 1.00 -3.70
C ILE A 110 0.77 0.78 -2.38
N GLY A 111 0.04 0.72 -1.27
CA GLY A 111 0.57 0.78 0.09
C GLY A 111 0.38 -0.50 0.90
N CYS A 112 -0.10 -1.59 0.31
CA CYS A 112 -0.39 -2.85 1.00
C CYS A 112 0.70 -3.92 0.80
N GLY A 113 1.95 -3.51 0.55
CA GLY A 113 3.09 -4.39 0.33
C GLY A 113 2.81 -5.43 -0.77
N LYS A 114 3.08 -6.72 -0.50
CA LYS A 114 2.84 -7.83 -1.43
C LYS A 114 1.39 -7.97 -1.90
N ASN A 115 0.45 -7.47 -1.12
CA ASN A 115 -0.98 -7.57 -1.38
C ASN A 115 -1.53 -6.38 -2.18
N SER A 116 -0.71 -5.37 -2.50
CA SER A 116 -1.15 -4.21 -3.29
C SER A 116 -1.59 -4.67 -4.69
N PRO A 117 -2.81 -4.32 -5.13
CA PRO A 117 -3.25 -4.53 -6.50
C PRO A 117 -2.32 -3.85 -7.51
N GLU A 118 -2.07 -4.49 -8.65
CA GLU A 118 -1.26 -3.91 -9.75
C GLU A 118 -2.07 -2.98 -10.67
N GLU A 119 -3.36 -2.83 -10.37
CA GLU A 119 -4.33 -2.06 -11.13
C GLU A 119 -5.33 -1.38 -10.20
N ILE A 120 -6.06 -0.41 -10.74
CA ILE A 120 -7.19 0.16 -10.02
C ILE A 120 -8.33 -0.86 -10.03
N VAL A 121 -9.02 -1.02 -8.91
CA VAL A 121 -10.07 -2.04 -8.77
C VAL A 121 -11.43 -1.34 -8.69
N GLU A 122 -12.35 -1.65 -9.61
CA GLU A 122 -13.71 -1.11 -9.55
C GLU A 122 -14.39 -1.54 -8.24
N ILE A 123 -14.98 -0.58 -7.55
CA ILE A 123 -15.77 -0.82 -6.34
C ILE A 123 -17.20 -1.12 -6.78
N SER A 124 -17.51 -2.42 -6.87
CA SER A 124 -18.81 -2.89 -7.36
C SER A 124 -19.31 -4.08 -6.55
N ALA A 125 -20.61 -4.13 -6.30
CA ALA A 125 -21.24 -5.25 -5.60
C ALA A 125 -21.20 -6.56 -6.41
N THR A 126 -21.08 -6.47 -7.73
CA THR A 126 -21.31 -7.60 -8.66
C THR A 126 -20.14 -7.90 -9.60
N ALA A 127 -19.18 -6.98 -9.73
CA ALA A 127 -18.04 -7.13 -10.64
C ALA A 127 -16.72 -6.92 -9.89
N GLY A 128 -15.71 -7.71 -10.25
CA GLY A 128 -14.32 -7.58 -9.83
C GLY A 128 -13.39 -7.89 -10.99
N GLY A 129 -12.13 -7.51 -10.89
CA GLY A 129 -11.09 -7.93 -11.83
C GLY A 129 -10.72 -9.40 -11.64
N ASP A 130 -9.87 -9.91 -12.53
CA ASP A 130 -9.49 -11.32 -12.55
C ASP A 130 -8.78 -11.76 -11.25
N ASN A 131 -8.04 -10.85 -10.61
CA ASN A 131 -7.23 -11.15 -9.41
C ASN A 131 -7.75 -10.46 -8.15
N TYR A 132 -8.49 -9.36 -8.27
CA TYR A 132 -8.93 -8.55 -7.15
C TYR A 132 -10.37 -8.12 -7.32
N ARG A 133 -11.13 -8.13 -6.23
CA ARG A 133 -12.49 -7.59 -6.20
C ARG A 133 -12.75 -6.83 -4.92
N VAL A 134 -13.55 -5.78 -5.01
CA VAL A 134 -14.04 -5.04 -3.86
C VAL A 134 -15.52 -5.31 -3.69
N GLN A 135 -15.90 -6.03 -2.63
CA GLN A 135 -17.30 -6.41 -2.38
C GLN A 135 -17.87 -5.58 -1.23
N LEU A 136 -19.07 -5.00 -1.40
CA LEU A 136 -19.84 -4.46 -0.29
C LEU A 136 -20.37 -5.62 0.57
N VAL A 137 -20.07 -5.55 1.85
CA VAL A 137 -20.52 -6.45 2.91
C VAL A 137 -21.27 -5.58 3.93
N ASP A 138 -22.21 -6.17 4.67
CA ASP A 138 -22.90 -5.54 5.82
C ASP A 138 -23.53 -4.14 5.59
N ASN A 139 -23.75 -3.76 4.32
CA ASN A 139 -24.26 -2.46 3.86
C ASN A 139 -23.38 -1.24 4.22
N GLU A 140 -22.19 -1.45 4.77
CA GLU A 140 -21.29 -0.38 5.19
C GLU A 140 -19.86 -0.61 4.68
N HIS A 141 -19.35 -1.82 4.86
CA HIS A 141 -17.94 -2.10 4.65
C HIS A 141 -17.66 -2.73 3.28
N HIS A 142 -16.68 -2.19 2.59
CA HIS A 142 -16.14 -2.72 1.35
C HIS A 142 -14.90 -3.56 1.65
N TYR A 143 -14.87 -4.78 1.14
CA TYR A 143 -13.80 -5.74 1.38
C TYR A 143 -13.01 -5.93 0.11
N LEU A 144 -11.71 -5.59 0.13
CA LEU A 144 -10.80 -6.05 -0.92
C LEU A 144 -10.54 -7.53 -0.69
N LYS A 145 -10.75 -8.33 -1.73
CA LYS A 145 -10.41 -9.74 -1.77
C LYS A 145 -9.49 -10.02 -2.93
N PHE A 146 -8.54 -10.93 -2.73
CA PHE A 146 -7.64 -11.44 -3.76
C PHE A 146 -7.97 -12.87 -4.11
N ASP A 147 -7.84 -13.22 -5.39
CA ASP A 147 -8.06 -14.57 -5.89
C ASP A 147 -6.76 -15.38 -5.85
N GLY A 148 -6.80 -16.50 -5.13
CA GLY A 148 -5.72 -17.48 -5.04
C GLY A 148 -6.29 -18.87 -5.34
N GLU A 149 -6.07 -19.86 -4.47
CA GLU A 149 -6.84 -21.10 -4.52
C GLU A 149 -8.31 -20.89 -4.10
N LYS A 150 -8.55 -19.86 -3.27
CA LYS A 150 -9.85 -19.36 -2.81
C LYS A 150 -9.75 -17.86 -2.58
N TRP A 151 -10.88 -17.14 -2.71
CA TRP A 151 -10.95 -15.71 -2.38
C TRP A 151 -10.59 -15.43 -0.91
N GLN A 152 -9.55 -14.62 -0.69
CA GLN A 152 -9.09 -14.22 0.64
C GLN A 152 -9.30 -12.73 0.88
N THR A 153 -9.73 -12.35 2.09
CA THR A 153 -9.92 -10.95 2.50
C THR A 153 -8.59 -10.27 2.84
N ILE A 154 -8.26 -9.17 2.17
CA ILE A 154 -7.04 -8.41 2.51
C ILE A 154 -7.35 -7.37 3.59
N TYR A 155 -8.38 -6.55 3.36
CA TYR A 155 -8.78 -5.51 4.29
C TYR A 155 -10.24 -5.09 4.05
N LYS A 156 -10.79 -4.33 5.00
CA LYS A 156 -12.05 -3.61 4.84
C LYS A 156 -11.87 -2.10 4.93
N PHE A 157 -12.75 -1.34 4.29
CA PHE A 157 -12.84 0.11 4.37
C PHE A 157 -14.28 0.58 4.15
N SER A 158 -14.57 1.85 4.38
CA SER A 158 -15.89 2.44 4.10
C SER A 158 -15.80 3.59 3.11
N LEU A 159 -16.79 3.69 2.22
CA LEU A 159 -16.97 4.86 1.36
C LEU A 159 -17.59 6.05 2.12
N SER A 160 -18.20 5.84 3.29
CA SER A 160 -18.70 6.92 4.14
C SER A 160 -17.61 7.60 4.96
N THR A 161 -16.40 7.04 5.01
CA THR A 161 -15.25 7.66 5.69
C THR A 161 -14.97 9.04 5.08
N PRO A 162 -14.88 10.09 5.92
CA PRO A 162 -14.44 11.42 5.51
C PRO A 162 -13.04 11.39 4.88
N GLU A 163 -12.74 12.40 4.07
CA GLU A 163 -11.39 12.55 3.53
C GLU A 163 -10.39 12.84 4.65
N LEU A 164 -9.28 12.11 4.66
CA LEU A 164 -8.23 12.26 5.68
C LEU A 164 -7.44 13.56 5.52
N THR A 165 -7.15 14.17 6.65
CA THR A 165 -6.23 15.31 6.80
C THR A 165 -4.80 14.85 7.10
N PHE A 166 -3.82 15.75 6.92
CA PHE A 166 -2.43 15.48 7.33
C PHE A 166 -2.28 15.23 8.84
N GLU A 167 -3.14 15.82 9.67
CA GLU A 167 -3.17 15.58 11.12
C GLU A 167 -3.57 14.13 11.41
N GLU A 168 -4.67 13.65 10.82
CA GLU A 168 -5.11 12.26 10.96
C GLU A 168 -4.09 11.26 10.39
N LEU A 169 -3.47 11.58 9.24
CA LEU A 169 -2.38 10.77 8.68
C LEU A 169 -1.17 10.70 9.62
N THR A 170 -0.86 11.80 10.31
CA THR A 170 0.20 11.86 11.32
C THR A 170 -0.13 10.98 12.52
N GLU A 171 -1.38 10.97 12.98
CA GLU A 171 -1.81 10.09 14.07
C GLU A 171 -1.80 8.61 13.69
N ILE A 172 -2.14 8.28 12.44
CA ILE A 172 -1.99 6.92 11.89
C ILE A 172 -0.52 6.50 11.89
N LYS A 173 0.38 7.35 11.37
CA LYS A 173 1.84 7.12 11.41
C LYS A 173 2.31 6.84 12.84
N LYS A 174 1.99 7.73 13.79
CA LYS A 174 2.33 7.57 15.21
C LYS A 174 1.83 6.26 15.80
N THR A 175 0.58 5.90 15.51
CA THR A 175 -0.02 4.64 15.98
C THR A 175 0.76 3.44 15.46
N ILE A 176 1.08 3.41 14.16
CA ILE A 176 1.85 2.32 13.55
C ILE A 176 3.28 2.26 14.11
N THR A 177 3.92 3.40 14.34
CA THR A 177 5.29 3.47 14.86
C THR A 177 5.37 3.04 16.33
N MET A 178 4.41 3.42 17.18
CA MET A 178 4.53 3.29 18.63
C MET A 178 3.69 2.18 19.27
N ASP A 179 2.56 1.79 18.68
CA ASP A 179 1.66 0.82 19.32
C ASP A 179 2.36 -0.55 19.43
N GLY A 180 2.33 -1.13 20.64
CA GLY A 180 2.96 -2.42 20.94
C GLY A 180 2.43 -3.58 20.08
N ARG A 181 1.21 -3.45 19.54
CA ARG A 181 0.54 -4.44 18.69
C ARG A 181 0.85 -4.26 17.21
N SER A 182 1.47 -3.15 16.81
CA SER A 182 1.89 -2.94 15.43
C SER A 182 2.94 -3.97 15.02
N PRO A 183 2.81 -4.61 13.83
CA PRO A 183 3.85 -5.47 13.30
C PRO A 183 5.02 -4.67 12.70
N PHE A 184 4.79 -3.41 12.35
CA PHE A 184 5.75 -2.59 11.58
C PHE A 184 6.83 -1.93 12.43
N ASN A 185 6.78 -2.05 13.75
CA ASN A 185 7.83 -1.56 14.67
C ASN A 185 8.61 -2.70 15.35
N LYS A 186 8.56 -3.92 14.78
CA LYS A 186 9.15 -5.13 15.38
C LYS A 186 10.35 -5.66 14.60
N LYS A 187 10.25 -5.69 13.27
CA LYS A 187 11.27 -6.23 12.37
C LYS A 187 11.25 -5.43 11.08
N TYR A 188 12.43 -5.19 10.52
CA TYR A 188 12.53 -4.54 9.23
C TYR A 188 12.00 -5.45 8.10
N VAL A 189 11.22 -4.83 7.21
CA VAL A 189 10.72 -5.42 5.97
C VAL A 189 10.72 -4.36 4.87
N SER A 190 11.20 -4.75 3.69
CA SER A 190 11.02 -3.99 2.45
C SER A 190 10.55 -4.91 1.33
N PHE A 191 9.53 -4.48 0.60
CA PHE A 191 8.94 -5.18 -0.53
C PHE A 191 8.87 -4.25 -1.73
N LYS A 192 9.41 -4.67 -2.87
CA LYS A 192 9.39 -3.88 -4.10
C LYS A 192 9.15 -4.78 -5.30
N ARG A 193 8.20 -4.41 -6.16
CA ARG A 193 7.96 -5.17 -7.40
C ARG A 193 9.06 -4.87 -8.42
N HIS A 194 9.33 -5.82 -9.29
CA HIS A 194 10.05 -5.59 -10.55
C HIS A 194 9.23 -6.18 -11.70
N GLU A 195 9.76 -6.21 -12.91
CA GLU A 195 8.99 -6.54 -14.12
C GLU A 195 8.30 -7.91 -14.09
N THR A 196 8.97 -8.91 -13.52
CA THR A 196 8.59 -10.34 -13.52
C THR A 196 8.37 -10.92 -12.12
N GLY A 197 8.34 -10.08 -11.08
CA GLY A 197 8.21 -10.53 -9.71
C GLY A 197 8.52 -9.44 -8.68
N TYR A 198 9.25 -9.78 -7.62
CA TYR A 198 9.50 -8.86 -6.50
C TYR A 198 10.75 -9.18 -5.70
N PHE A 199 11.25 -8.16 -5.02
CA PHE A 199 12.23 -8.24 -3.94
C PHE A 199 11.50 -8.23 -2.60
N LEU A 200 11.91 -9.12 -1.69
CA LEU A 200 11.55 -9.09 -0.27
C LEU A 200 12.83 -9.06 0.56
N LEU A 201 13.10 -7.92 1.19
CA LEU A 201 14.27 -7.70 2.02
C LEU A 201 13.85 -7.69 3.50
N THR A 202 14.61 -8.43 4.31
CA THR A 202 14.52 -8.42 5.77
C THR A 202 15.93 -8.23 6.34
N GLU A 203 16.05 -8.09 7.66
CA GLU A 203 17.36 -8.03 8.34
C GLU A 203 18.25 -9.26 8.05
N LYS A 204 17.66 -10.39 7.67
CA LYS A 204 18.36 -11.68 7.54
C LYS A 204 18.62 -12.12 6.11
N ASN A 205 17.84 -11.63 5.15
CA ASN A 205 17.88 -12.13 3.77
C ASN A 205 17.24 -11.16 2.79
N LEU A 206 17.75 -11.21 1.57
CA LEU A 206 17.06 -10.78 0.36
C LEU A 206 16.45 -12.02 -0.31
N SER A 207 15.15 -12.00 -0.55
CA SER A 207 14.48 -12.97 -1.42
C SER A 207 14.15 -12.29 -2.74
N VAL A 208 14.54 -12.91 -3.84
CA VAL A 208 14.25 -12.44 -5.21
C VAL A 208 13.32 -13.46 -5.85
N THR A 209 12.09 -13.03 -6.16
CA THR A 209 11.10 -13.87 -6.83
C THR A 209 10.96 -13.41 -8.28
N SER A 210 11.10 -14.31 -9.25
CA SER A 210 10.94 -14.03 -10.68
C SER A 210 10.20 -15.18 -11.35
N ASN A 211 9.15 -14.89 -12.12
CA ASN A 211 8.34 -15.90 -12.83
C ASN A 211 7.86 -17.06 -11.93
N GLY A 212 7.54 -16.76 -10.66
CA GLY A 212 7.10 -17.74 -9.67
C GLY A 212 8.22 -18.49 -8.93
N GLU A 213 9.47 -18.37 -9.37
CA GLU A 213 10.63 -18.98 -8.69
C GLU A 213 11.26 -18.00 -7.71
N THR A 214 11.67 -18.49 -6.53
CA THR A 214 12.27 -17.64 -5.48
C THR A 214 13.68 -18.11 -5.14
N THR A 215 14.65 -17.21 -5.27
CA THR A 215 16.02 -17.40 -4.77
C THR A 215 16.24 -16.55 -3.53
N LYS A 216 16.86 -17.13 -2.50
CA LYS A 216 17.10 -16.47 -1.21
C LYS A 216 18.59 -16.30 -0.94
N TYR A 217 18.98 -15.06 -0.65
CA TYR A 217 20.35 -14.67 -0.36
C TYR A 217 20.43 -14.22 1.11
N PRO A 218 21.12 -14.96 1.99
CA PRO A 218 21.39 -14.52 3.36
C PRO A 218 22.15 -13.19 3.37
N LEU A 219 21.88 -12.35 4.37
CA LEU A 219 22.66 -11.13 4.60
C LEU A 219 23.65 -11.34 5.73
N GLU A 220 24.88 -10.89 5.50
CA GLU A 220 25.87 -10.71 6.55
C GLU A 220 25.60 -9.43 7.35
N PRO A 221 26.07 -9.33 8.60
CA PRO A 221 25.97 -8.11 9.39
C PRO A 221 26.47 -6.87 8.63
N GLY A 222 25.69 -5.79 8.64
CA GLY A 222 26.02 -4.53 7.97
C GLY A 222 25.71 -4.46 6.47
N GLN A 223 25.21 -5.54 5.84
CA GLN A 223 24.85 -5.52 4.42
C GLN A 223 23.48 -4.87 4.13
N LEU A 224 22.62 -4.70 5.14
CA LEU A 224 21.23 -4.29 4.97
C LEU A 224 21.09 -2.98 4.21
N ASP A 225 21.74 -1.91 4.67
CA ASP A 225 21.64 -0.58 4.03
C ASP A 225 22.17 -0.60 2.60
N LYS A 226 23.26 -1.34 2.36
CA LYS A 226 23.85 -1.48 1.03
C LYS A 226 22.89 -2.19 0.07
N VAL A 227 22.26 -3.28 0.51
CA VAL A 227 21.29 -4.02 -0.32
C VAL A 227 20.01 -3.22 -0.52
N ARG A 228 19.50 -2.54 0.51
CA ARG A 228 18.34 -1.64 0.41
C ARG A 228 18.57 -0.57 -0.67
N GLY A 229 19.75 0.05 -0.70
CA GLY A 229 20.08 1.08 -1.69
C GLY A 229 20.22 0.57 -3.14
N LEU A 230 20.22 -0.74 -3.37
CA LEU A 230 20.36 -1.34 -4.71
C LEU A 230 19.05 -1.84 -5.30
N ILE A 231 18.01 -2.02 -4.47
CA ILE A 231 16.73 -2.59 -4.91
C ILE A 231 15.66 -1.53 -5.06
#